data_AF-A0A538CL12-F1
#
_entry.id   AF-A0A538CL12-F1
#
_cell.length_a   1.000
_cell.length_b   1.000
_cell.length_c   1.000
_cell.angle_alpha   90.00
_cell.angle_beta   90.00
_cell.angle_gamma   90.00
#
_symmetry.space_group_name_H-M   'P 1'
#
loop_
_entity.id
_entity.type
_entity.pdbx_description
1 polymer ?
#
loop_
_entity_poly.entity_id
_entity_poly.type
_entity_poly.pdbx_seq_one_letter_code
_entity_poly.pdbx_strand_id
1 'polypeptide(L)'
;MDVSTRCRVLRPTDRMRYSPGSLLIVVSASAADRDAFIERVTEEKGVVFTLGKIRGLIEGRVPAEDLDVRAGELQQAAVAKRLEAGESVVIGAEGLSAGERERWVRLAHGLRRPRHIILLETSKEHVGEEDAAPLNELRTALDAGDLGAEGFQTAMRLGGAAIEELKRIVFRPAPRED
;
A
#
# COMPACT_ATOMS: atom_id res chain seq x y z
N MET A 1 9.12 -10.52 17.23
CA MET A 1 9.45 -11.36 16.06
C MET A 1 10.11 -10.46 15.06
N ASP A 2 11.28 -10.86 14.56
CA ASP A 2 11.98 -10.11 13.52
C ASP A 2 11.23 -10.28 12.19
N VAL A 3 10.80 -9.16 11.60
CA VAL A 3 10.05 -9.14 10.33
C VAL A 3 10.93 -8.84 9.12
N SER A 4 12.22 -8.54 9.36
CA SER A 4 13.16 -8.02 8.39
C SER A 4 13.40 -9.00 7.23
N THR A 5 13.74 -8.43 6.08
CA THR A 5 13.97 -9.20 4.86
C THR A 5 14.86 -8.42 3.89
N ARG A 6 15.33 -9.09 2.83
CA ARG A 6 16.00 -8.39 1.74
C ARG A 6 14.95 -7.62 0.93
N CYS A 7 15.14 -6.31 0.79
CA CYS A 7 14.31 -5.49 -0.07
C CYS A 7 14.95 -5.32 -1.45
N ARG A 8 14.14 -5.47 -2.51
CA ARG A 8 14.50 -5.12 -3.88
C ARG A 8 13.78 -3.83 -4.27
N VAL A 9 14.54 -2.80 -4.64
CA VAL A 9 13.98 -1.61 -5.27
C VAL A 9 13.61 -1.92 -6.72
N LEU A 10 12.35 -1.74 -7.07
CA LEU A 10 11.80 -1.98 -8.39
C LEU A 10 11.78 -0.70 -9.21
N ARG A 11 12.01 -0.84 -10.51
CA ARG A 11 11.75 0.22 -11.47
C ARG A 11 10.31 0.11 -11.97
N PRO A 12 9.63 1.23 -12.23
CA PRO A 12 8.33 1.21 -12.88
C PRO A 12 8.41 0.50 -14.23
N THR A 13 7.31 -0.15 -14.56
CA THR A 13 6.99 -0.65 -15.91
C THR A 13 5.52 -0.37 -16.15
N ASP A 14 5.04 -0.54 -17.37
CA ASP A 14 3.61 -0.40 -17.70
C ASP A 14 2.73 -1.40 -16.93
N ARG A 15 3.29 -2.55 -16.56
CA ARG A 15 2.61 -3.61 -15.84
C ARG A 15 3.45 -4.22 -14.72
N MET A 16 3.06 -3.94 -13.48
CA MET A 16 3.66 -4.57 -12.30
C MET A 16 2.91 -5.85 -11.93
N ARG A 17 3.68 -6.92 -11.69
CA ARG A 17 3.18 -8.22 -11.24
C ARG A 17 3.69 -8.52 -9.85
N TYR A 18 2.77 -8.89 -8.96
CA TYR A 18 3.07 -9.41 -7.65
C TYR A 18 2.54 -10.84 -7.53
N SER A 19 3.12 -11.62 -6.62
CA SER A 19 2.64 -12.96 -6.32
C SER A 19 1.20 -12.92 -5.78
N PRO A 20 0.37 -13.94 -6.06
CA PRO A 20 -0.90 -14.09 -5.36
C PRO A 20 -0.73 -14.20 -3.84
N GLY A 21 -1.68 -13.66 -3.07
CA GLY A 21 -1.63 -13.62 -1.62
C GLY A 21 -0.71 -12.53 -1.05
N SER A 22 -0.26 -11.60 -1.89
CA SER A 22 0.59 -10.48 -1.46
C SER A 22 -0.20 -9.37 -0.78
N LEU A 23 0.43 -8.76 0.23
CA LEU A 23 0.11 -7.43 0.72
C LEU A 23 0.88 -6.39 -0.11
N LEU A 24 0.17 -5.41 -0.66
CA LEU A 24 0.73 -4.21 -1.27
C LEU A 24 0.26 -2.98 -0.51
N ILE A 25 1.18 -2.15 -0.02
CA ILE A 25 0.86 -0.87 0.62
C ILE A 25 1.23 0.26 -0.35
N VAL A 26 0.29 1.15 -0.62
CA VAL A 26 0.54 2.38 -1.39
C VAL A 26 0.49 3.55 -0.43
N VAL A 27 1.56 4.33 -0.43
CA VAL A 27 1.80 5.45 0.48
C VAL A 27 1.96 6.72 -0.34
N SER A 28 1.35 7.81 0.09
CA SER A 28 1.50 9.14 -0.51
C SER A 28 1.24 10.22 0.54
N ALA A 29 1.77 11.42 0.32
CA ALA A 29 1.40 12.60 1.09
C ALA A 29 -0.03 13.10 0.74
N SER A 30 -0.59 12.64 -0.40
CA SER A 30 -1.96 12.96 -0.81
C SER A 30 -2.81 11.69 -0.86
N ALA A 31 -3.73 11.55 0.10
CA ALA A 31 -4.68 10.44 0.11
C ALA A 31 -5.56 10.42 -1.15
N ALA A 32 -5.92 11.59 -1.68
CA ALA A 32 -6.71 11.72 -2.90
C ALA A 32 -5.95 11.18 -4.13
N ASP A 33 -4.68 11.57 -4.30
CA ASP A 33 -3.87 11.10 -5.43
C ASP A 33 -3.56 9.60 -5.31
N ARG A 34 -3.29 9.14 -4.08
CA ARG A 34 -3.12 7.72 -3.75
C ARG A 34 -4.34 6.90 -4.17
N ASP A 35 -5.53 7.32 -3.76
CA ASP A 35 -6.76 6.57 -4.03
C ASP A 35 -7.11 6.60 -5.52
N ALA A 36 -6.96 7.75 -6.19
CA ALA A 36 -7.13 7.86 -7.63
C ALA A 36 -6.13 6.96 -8.40
N PHE A 37 -4.87 6.92 -7.96
CA PHE A 37 -3.85 6.04 -8.54
C PHE A 37 -4.21 4.56 -8.35
N ILE A 38 -4.53 4.14 -7.12
CA ILE A 38 -4.92 2.74 -6.81
C ILE A 38 -6.11 2.33 -7.67
N GLU A 39 -7.12 3.19 -7.76
CA GLU A 39 -8.32 2.95 -8.57
C GLU A 39 -7.97 2.88 -10.06
N ARG A 40 -7.01 3.66 -10.56
CA ARG A 40 -6.60 3.57 -11.96
C ARG A 40 -5.85 2.27 -12.27
N VAL A 41 -4.88 1.89 -11.44
CA VAL A 41 -3.91 0.83 -11.80
C VAL A 41 -4.31 -0.57 -11.32
N THR A 42 -5.12 -0.69 -10.28
CA THR A 42 -5.44 -2.01 -9.71
C THR A 42 -6.54 -2.67 -10.53
N GLU A 43 -6.21 -3.81 -11.15
CA GLU A 43 -7.13 -4.55 -12.01
C GLU A 43 -8.33 -5.11 -11.24
N GLU A 44 -8.08 -5.76 -10.11
CA GLU A 44 -9.12 -6.41 -9.31
C GLU A 44 -9.58 -5.47 -8.20
N LYS A 45 -10.77 -4.88 -8.32
CA LYS A 45 -11.27 -3.91 -7.32
C LYS A 45 -11.56 -4.51 -5.95
N GLY A 46 -11.78 -5.82 -5.89
CA GLY A 46 -12.06 -6.56 -4.65
C GLY A 46 -10.85 -6.67 -3.71
N VAL A 47 -9.64 -6.37 -4.18
CA VAL A 47 -8.44 -6.40 -3.34
C VAL A 47 -8.12 -5.06 -2.70
N VAL A 48 -8.84 -3.98 -3.01
CA VAL A 48 -8.52 -2.61 -2.60
C VAL A 48 -9.25 -2.21 -1.31
N PHE A 49 -8.49 -1.83 -0.28
CA PHE A 49 -8.96 -1.45 1.05
C PHE A 49 -8.37 -0.10 1.46
N THR A 50 -8.99 1.00 1.05
CA THR A 50 -8.69 2.36 1.53
C THR A 50 -9.70 2.77 2.58
N LEU A 51 -9.30 3.58 3.57
CA LEU A 51 -10.23 4.04 4.60
C LEU A 51 -11.31 4.96 4.01
N GLY A 52 -10.98 5.79 3.02
CA GLY A 52 -11.97 6.60 2.30
C GLY A 52 -13.12 5.76 1.72
N LYS A 53 -12.81 4.62 1.08
CA LYS A 53 -13.81 3.70 0.54
C LYS A 53 -14.67 3.08 1.65
N ILE A 54 -14.06 2.69 2.77
CA ILE A 54 -14.78 2.04 3.87
C ILE A 54 -15.68 3.05 4.60
N ARG A 55 -15.20 4.28 4.85
CA ARG A 55 -16.01 5.38 5.39
C ARG A 55 -17.26 5.59 4.54
N GLY A 56 -17.09 5.74 3.22
CA GLY A 56 -18.23 5.92 2.30
C GLY A 56 -19.22 4.73 2.28
N LEU A 57 -18.79 3.52 2.63
CA LEU A 57 -19.69 2.35 2.73
C LEU A 57 -20.52 2.32 4.02
N ILE A 58 -20.05 2.94 5.10
CA ILE A 58 -20.69 2.90 6.42
C ILE A 58 -21.24 4.27 6.85
N GLU A 59 -20.99 5.32 6.09
CA GLU A 59 -21.56 6.65 6.31
C GLU A 59 -23.09 6.57 6.38
N GLY A 60 -23.67 7.24 7.37
CA GLY A 60 -25.10 7.18 7.68
C GLY A 60 -25.60 5.85 8.28
N ARG A 61 -24.73 4.83 8.41
CA ARG A 61 -25.03 3.55 9.10
C ARG A 61 -24.46 3.49 10.51
N VAL A 62 -23.55 4.39 10.84
CA VAL A 62 -22.92 4.56 12.15
C VAL A 62 -22.97 6.04 12.56
N PRO A 63 -22.91 6.35 13.87
CA PRO A 63 -22.73 7.72 14.35
C PRO A 63 -21.48 8.37 13.73
N ALA A 64 -21.53 9.69 13.48
CA ALA A 64 -20.45 10.39 12.81
C ALA A 64 -19.15 10.37 13.64
N GLU A 65 -19.27 10.45 14.96
CA GLU A 65 -18.17 10.33 15.92
C GLU A 65 -17.49 8.95 15.91
N ASP A 66 -18.21 7.91 15.49
CA ASP A 66 -17.71 6.53 15.44
C ASP A 66 -17.16 6.16 14.06
N LEU A 67 -17.37 7.01 13.04
CA LEU A 67 -17.10 6.68 11.65
C LEU A 67 -15.66 6.22 11.40
N ASP A 68 -14.68 6.98 11.90
CA ASP A 68 -13.26 6.68 11.71
C ASP A 68 -12.84 5.40 12.43
N VAL A 69 -13.27 5.22 13.67
CA VAL A 69 -12.95 4.04 14.48
C VAL A 69 -13.54 2.80 13.83
N ARG A 70 -14.82 2.84 13.45
CA ARG A 70 -15.50 1.71 12.80
C ARG A 70 -14.91 1.40 11.43
N ALA A 71 -14.53 2.42 10.66
CA ALA A 71 -13.87 2.20 9.38
C ALA A 71 -12.52 1.49 9.55
N GLY A 72 -11.71 1.90 10.55
CA GLY A 72 -10.46 1.25 10.92
C GLY A 72 -10.64 -0.22 11.34
N GLU A 73 -11.60 -0.49 12.23
CA GLU A 73 -11.92 -1.85 12.67
C GLU A 73 -12.34 -2.76 11.50
N LEU A 74 -13.21 -2.26 10.62
CA LEU A 74 -13.68 -2.99 9.45
C LEU A 74 -12.56 -3.23 8.43
N GLN A 75 -11.69 -2.24 8.20
CA GLN A 75 -10.51 -2.40 7.35
C GLN A 75 -9.61 -3.51 7.88
N GLN A 76 -9.27 -3.44 9.17
CA GLN A 76 -8.41 -4.42 9.83
C GLN A 76 -8.98 -5.84 9.72
N ALA A 77 -10.26 -6.01 10.06
CA ALA A 77 -10.93 -7.31 10.03
C ALA A 77 -11.01 -7.89 8.60
N ALA A 78 -11.37 -7.06 7.62
CA ALA A 78 -11.47 -7.50 6.23
C ALA A 78 -10.11 -7.91 5.64
N VAL A 79 -9.07 -7.11 5.92
CA VAL A 79 -7.69 -7.37 5.47
C VAL A 79 -7.15 -8.65 6.10
N ALA A 80 -7.32 -8.83 7.40
CA ALA A 80 -6.89 -10.05 8.10
C ALA A 80 -7.53 -11.29 7.47
N LYS A 81 -8.86 -11.29 7.30
CA LYS A 81 -9.60 -12.42 6.72
C LYS A 81 -9.12 -12.78 5.31
N ARG A 82 -8.84 -11.78 4.46
CA ARG A 82 -8.33 -12.02 3.10
C ARG A 82 -6.92 -12.60 3.10
N LEU A 83 -6.02 -12.04 3.90
CA LEU A 83 -4.65 -12.55 4.01
C LEU A 83 -4.62 -13.97 4.60
N GLU A 84 -5.51 -14.28 5.55
CA GLU A 84 -5.69 -15.64 6.08
C GLU A 84 -6.12 -16.61 4.98
N ALA A 85 -7.10 -16.20 4.16
CA ALA A 85 -7.56 -16.95 2.99
C ALA A 85 -6.52 -17.05 1.85
N GLY A 86 -5.36 -16.36 1.97
CA GLY A 86 -4.33 -16.34 0.95
C GLY A 86 -4.65 -15.47 -0.26
N GLU A 87 -5.60 -14.55 -0.10
CA GLU A 87 -5.97 -13.58 -1.12
C GLU A 87 -5.07 -12.35 -1.03
N SER A 88 -4.86 -11.68 -2.17
CA SER A 88 -4.08 -10.45 -2.21
C SER A 88 -4.87 -9.26 -1.66
N VAL A 89 -4.14 -8.29 -1.13
CA VAL A 89 -4.67 -7.06 -0.54
C VAL A 89 -3.82 -5.86 -0.97
N VAL A 90 -4.50 -4.77 -1.33
CA VAL A 90 -3.93 -3.44 -1.56
C VAL A 90 -4.46 -2.50 -0.49
N ILE A 91 -3.56 -1.89 0.28
CA ILE A 91 -3.86 -0.88 1.31
C ILE A 91 -3.45 0.48 0.79
N GLY A 92 -4.34 1.47 0.89
CA GLY A 92 -3.96 2.88 0.86
C GLY A 92 -3.66 3.36 2.28
N ALA A 93 -2.40 3.66 2.60
CA ALA A 93 -1.99 4.13 3.92
C ALA A 93 -2.38 5.60 4.11
N GLU A 94 -3.03 5.96 5.23
CA GLU A 94 -3.53 7.31 5.49
C GLU A 94 -2.44 8.34 5.71
N GLY A 95 -1.25 7.93 6.12
CA GLY A 95 -0.09 8.81 6.25
C GLY A 95 1.23 8.13 5.93
N LEU A 96 2.31 8.83 6.30
CA LEU A 96 3.70 8.46 5.98
C LEU A 96 4.41 7.73 7.14
N SER A 97 3.73 7.50 8.26
CA SER A 97 4.35 6.93 9.46
C SER A 97 4.76 5.46 9.29
N ALA A 98 5.91 5.08 9.86
CA ALA A 98 6.34 3.69 9.92
C ALA A 98 5.39 2.81 10.75
N GLY A 99 4.81 3.35 11.83
CA GLY A 99 3.89 2.61 12.69
C GLY A 99 2.61 2.14 11.97
N GLU A 100 2.09 2.97 11.06
CA GLU A 100 0.97 2.55 10.20
C GLU A 100 1.36 1.41 9.25
N ARG A 101 2.56 1.44 8.68
CA ARG A 101 3.02 0.34 7.82
C ARG A 101 3.27 -0.93 8.62
N GLU A 102 3.86 -0.78 9.81
CA GLU A 102 4.25 -1.88 10.68
C GLU A 102 3.07 -2.79 11.05
N ARG A 103 1.89 -2.22 11.35
CA ARG A 103 0.69 -3.03 11.68
C ARG A 103 0.36 -4.05 10.58
N TRP A 104 0.43 -3.62 9.32
CA TRP A 104 0.10 -4.47 8.16
C TRP A 104 1.24 -5.44 7.85
N VAL A 105 2.49 -4.98 7.94
CA VAL A 105 3.67 -5.83 7.75
C VAL A 105 3.64 -6.99 8.73
N ARG A 106 3.38 -6.73 10.01
CA ARG A 106 3.35 -7.77 11.06
C ARG A 106 2.24 -8.78 10.82
N LEU A 107 1.05 -8.32 10.44
CA LEU A 107 -0.08 -9.17 10.08
C LEU A 107 0.28 -10.10 8.91
N ALA A 108 0.76 -9.54 7.80
CA ALA A 108 1.16 -10.30 6.63
C ALA A 108 2.33 -11.26 6.93
N HIS A 109 3.29 -10.83 7.76
CA HIS A 109 4.42 -11.66 8.19
C HIS A 109 3.97 -12.91 8.95
N GLY A 110 3.08 -12.74 9.93
CA GLY A 110 2.53 -13.86 10.71
C GLY A 110 1.82 -14.90 9.85
N LEU A 111 1.25 -14.45 8.73
CA LEU A 111 0.58 -15.28 7.72
C LEU A 111 1.48 -15.72 6.56
N ARG A 112 2.79 -15.44 6.64
CA ARG A 112 3.82 -15.74 5.62
C ARG A 112 3.48 -15.19 4.23
N ARG A 113 2.83 -14.02 4.18
CA ARG A 113 2.46 -13.34 2.94
C ARG A 113 3.60 -12.44 2.46
N PRO A 114 3.84 -12.35 1.13
CA PRO A 114 4.75 -11.34 0.58
C PRO A 114 4.19 -9.93 0.83
N ARG A 115 5.08 -8.97 1.02
CA ARG A 115 4.84 -7.60 1.47
C ARG A 115 5.60 -6.64 0.55
N HIS A 116 4.87 -5.72 -0.06
CA HIS A 116 5.37 -4.79 -1.04
C HIS A 116 4.93 -3.37 -0.72
N ILE A 117 5.72 -2.38 -1.11
CA ILE A 117 5.38 -0.96 -0.93
C ILE A 117 5.57 -0.17 -2.22
N ILE A 118 4.64 0.75 -2.48
CA ILE A 118 4.76 1.80 -3.49
C ILE A 118 4.69 3.15 -2.79
N LEU A 119 5.73 3.97 -2.95
CA LEU A 119 5.67 5.39 -2.64
C LEU A 119 5.21 6.15 -3.89
N LEU A 120 4.02 6.73 -3.82
CA LEU A 120 3.48 7.63 -4.83
C LEU A 120 3.83 9.07 -4.46
N GLU A 121 4.70 9.68 -5.24
CA GLU A 121 5.10 11.07 -5.09
C GLU A 121 4.08 11.97 -5.78
N THR A 122 3.25 12.62 -4.97
CA THR A 122 2.40 13.71 -5.46
C THR A 122 3.22 14.97 -5.72
N SER A 123 2.58 15.95 -6.36
CA SER A 123 3.17 17.26 -6.58
C SER A 123 3.37 18.01 -5.26
N LYS A 124 4.33 18.93 -5.24
CA LYS A 124 4.78 19.58 -3.99
C LYS A 124 3.69 20.39 -3.31
N GLU A 125 2.75 20.93 -4.06
CA GLU A 125 1.57 21.65 -3.55
C GLU A 125 0.60 20.77 -2.77
N HIS A 126 0.65 19.45 -2.94
CA HIS A 126 -0.15 18.49 -2.19
C HIS A 126 0.62 17.87 -1.01
N VAL A 127 1.84 18.34 -0.72
CA VAL A 127 2.62 17.90 0.43
C VAL A 127 2.45 18.93 1.55
N GLY A 128 1.76 18.53 2.62
CA GLY A 128 1.66 19.36 3.83
C GLY A 128 3.02 19.57 4.49
N GLU A 129 3.16 20.66 5.25
CA GLU A 129 4.41 20.95 5.97
C GLU A 129 4.82 19.82 6.93
N GLU A 130 3.85 19.22 7.60
CA GLU A 130 4.04 18.10 8.53
C GLU A 130 4.48 16.80 7.81
N ASP A 131 4.18 16.67 6.53
CA ASP A 131 4.51 15.50 5.71
C ASP A 131 5.88 15.60 5.05
N ALA A 132 6.47 16.79 4.95
CA ALA A 132 7.70 17.01 4.19
C ALA A 132 8.89 16.19 4.74
N ALA A 133 9.09 16.18 6.06
CA ALA A 133 10.16 15.42 6.69
C ALA A 133 9.92 13.90 6.63
N PRO A 134 8.75 13.35 7.05
CA PRO A 134 8.44 11.94 6.89
C PRO A 134 8.54 11.44 5.44
N LEU A 135 8.13 12.26 4.47
CA LEU A 135 8.24 11.92 3.05
C LEU A 135 9.70 11.79 2.63
N ASN A 136 10.56 12.71 3.05
CA ASN A 136 11.99 12.68 2.73
C ASN A 136 12.71 11.50 3.37
N GLU A 137 12.37 11.16 4.62
CA GLU A 137 12.87 9.95 5.29
C GLU A 137 12.47 8.70 4.53
N LEU A 138 11.19 8.56 4.16
CA LEU A 138 10.70 7.41 3.40
C LEU A 138 11.35 7.30 2.02
N ARG A 139 11.56 8.42 1.31
CA ARG A 139 12.30 8.46 0.03
C ARG A 139 13.71 7.90 0.19
N THR A 140 14.43 8.40 1.19
CA THR A 140 15.83 8.02 1.45
C THR A 140 15.92 6.53 1.78
N ALA A 141 15.06 6.03 2.68
CA ALA A 141 15.02 4.62 3.05
C ALA A 141 14.63 3.72 1.87
N LEU A 142 13.70 4.17 1.02
CA LEU A 142 13.30 3.43 -0.17
C LEU A 142 14.44 3.32 -1.18
N ASP A 143 15.06 4.45 -1.53
CA ASP A 143 16.11 4.50 -2.55
C ASP A 143 17.37 3.72 -2.10
N ALA A 144 17.63 3.66 -0.77
CA ALA A 144 18.69 2.84 -0.18
C ALA A 144 18.34 1.33 -0.09
N GLY A 145 17.07 0.95 -0.24
CA GLY A 145 16.62 -0.42 -0.03
C GLY A 145 16.46 -0.82 1.45
N ASP A 146 16.43 0.16 2.36
CA ASP A 146 16.39 -0.05 3.81
C ASP A 146 15.00 -0.44 4.33
N LEU A 147 13.96 -0.32 3.49
CA LEU A 147 12.60 -0.80 3.82
C LEU A 147 12.52 -2.33 4.01
N GLY A 148 13.61 -3.05 3.74
CA GLY A 148 13.79 -4.43 4.17
C GLY A 148 13.82 -4.59 5.69
N ALA A 149 14.32 -3.61 6.43
CA ALA A 149 14.26 -3.58 7.90
C ALA A 149 12.81 -3.46 8.40
N GLU A 150 11.95 -2.78 7.64
CA GLU A 150 10.50 -2.75 7.85
C GLU A 150 9.79 -4.01 7.32
N GLY A 151 10.50 -4.97 6.74
CA GLY A 151 9.95 -6.25 6.28
C GLY A 151 9.34 -6.24 4.87
N PHE A 152 9.56 -5.19 4.06
CA PHE A 152 9.15 -5.19 2.66
C PHE A 152 10.13 -5.97 1.78
N GLN A 153 9.63 -6.92 0.99
CA GLN A 153 10.45 -7.63 0.01
C GLN A 153 10.72 -6.79 -1.24
N THR A 154 9.80 -5.89 -1.59
CA THR A 154 10.02 -4.96 -2.70
C THR A 154 9.50 -3.57 -2.39
N ALA A 155 10.20 -2.56 -2.88
CA ALA A 155 9.77 -1.18 -2.81
C ALA A 155 9.84 -0.53 -4.19
N MET A 156 8.93 0.39 -4.50
CA MET A 156 8.93 1.14 -5.75
C MET A 156 8.56 2.59 -5.47
N ARG A 157 9.30 3.53 -6.07
CA ARG A 157 8.97 4.96 -6.04
C ARG A 157 8.42 5.39 -7.39
N LEU A 158 7.30 6.10 -7.40
CA LEU A 158 6.64 6.62 -8.59
C LEU A 158 6.47 8.12 -8.46
N GLY A 159 7.05 8.89 -9.37
CA GLY A 159 6.92 10.34 -9.43
C GLY A 159 6.86 10.83 -10.87
N GLY A 160 6.23 11.98 -11.09
CA GLY A 160 6.13 12.61 -12.42
C GLY A 160 5.55 11.66 -13.48
N ALA A 161 6.20 11.57 -14.63
CA ALA A 161 5.73 10.75 -15.76
C ALA A 161 5.63 9.25 -15.43
N ALA A 162 6.40 8.73 -14.47
CA ALA A 162 6.38 7.32 -14.09
C ALA A 162 5.05 6.89 -13.45
N ILE A 163 4.30 7.83 -12.86
CA ILE A 163 2.96 7.59 -12.32
C ILE A 163 2.03 7.17 -13.46
N GLU A 164 2.14 7.85 -14.59
CA GLU A 164 1.36 7.58 -15.78
C GLU A 164 1.89 6.39 -16.57
N GLU A 165 3.19 6.09 -16.52
CA GLU A 165 3.76 4.90 -17.16
C GLU A 165 3.11 3.63 -16.63
N LEU A 166 2.95 3.50 -15.31
CA LEU A 166 2.30 2.34 -14.71
C LEU A 166 0.81 2.33 -15.02
N LYS A 167 0.39 1.38 -15.87
CA LYS A 167 -1.00 1.20 -16.29
C LYS A 167 -1.73 0.14 -15.49
N ARG A 168 -1.01 -0.87 -14.96
CA ARG A 168 -1.67 -2.05 -14.38
C ARG A 168 -0.85 -2.73 -13.29
N ILE A 169 -1.50 -3.01 -12.17
CA ILE A 169 -1.04 -3.88 -11.09
C ILE A 169 -1.88 -5.15 -11.09
N VAL A 170 -1.21 -6.31 -11.08
CA VAL A 170 -1.87 -7.62 -11.06
C VAL A 170 -1.23 -8.56 -10.04
N PHE A 171 -2.06 -9.40 -9.42
CA PHE A 171 -1.61 -10.48 -8.53
C PHE A 171 -1.76 -11.81 -9.24
N ARG A 172 -0.76 -12.17 -10.05
CA ARG A 172 -0.78 -13.40 -10.84
C ARG A 172 0.61 -14.03 -10.84
N PRO A 173 0.72 -15.37 -10.89
CA PRO A 173 2.01 -16.01 -11.12
C PRO A 173 2.71 -15.44 -12.36
N ALA A 174 4.03 -15.48 -12.37
CA ALA A 174 4.78 -15.20 -13.59
C ALA A 174 4.28 -16.15 -14.71
N PRO A 175 4.22 -15.68 -15.98
CA PRO A 175 4.02 -16.59 -17.10
C PRO A 175 5.05 -17.71 -17.02
N ARG A 176 4.63 -18.95 -17.31
CA ARG A 176 5.59 -20.03 -17.51
C ARG A 176 6.40 -19.68 -18.76
N GLU A 177 7.71 -19.73 -18.66
CA GLU A 177 8.57 -19.79 -19.84
C GLU A 177 8.38 -21.21 -20.40
N ASP A 178 7.86 -21.31 -21.64
CA ASP A 178 7.89 -22.55 -22.43
C ASP A 178 9.29 -22.77 -23.01
#